data_AF-X1BUM1-F1
#
_entry.id   AF-X1BUM1-F1
#
_cell.length_a   1.000
_cell.length_b   1.000
_cell.length_c   1.000
_cell.angle_alpha   90.00
_cell.angle_beta   90.00
_cell.angle_gamma   90.00
#
_symmetry.space_group_name_H-M   'P 1'
#
loop_
_entity.id
_entity.type
_entity.pdbx_description
1 polymer ?
#
loop_
_entity_poly.entity_id
_entity_poly.type
_entity_poly.pdbx_seq_one_letter_code
_entity_poly.pdbx_strand_id
1 'polypeptide(L)'
;MSWERPLMTDSGGFQIFSLGSGKEHGVGKIAPIFPQEKDRSIGPFSSKKEKPLVRVDEDGVEFISYLDGSRHRATPEQVIQIERKLGADIILVLDECTSPLHDYSYTKEAMERTHRWGIRAFA
;
A
#
# COMPACT_ATOMS: atom_id res chain seq x y z
N MET A 1 22.75 -5.57 -9.83
CA MET A 1 22.36 -4.30 -10.50
C MET A 1 23.56 -3.54 -11.06
N SER A 2 24.79 -3.77 -10.58
CA SER A 2 26.01 -3.09 -11.07
C SER A 2 25.86 -1.58 -11.18
N TRP A 3 25.12 -1.01 -10.22
CA TRP A 3 24.80 0.41 -10.13
C TRP A 3 25.60 0.97 -8.96
N GLU A 4 26.43 1.98 -9.22
CA GLU A 4 27.38 2.54 -8.25
C GLU A 4 27.00 3.95 -7.76
N ARG A 5 25.83 4.43 -8.15
CA ARG A 5 25.29 5.74 -7.73
C ARG A 5 24.21 5.53 -6.66
N PRO A 6 23.76 6.61 -6.00
CA PRO A 6 22.72 6.50 -4.99
C PRO A 6 21.50 5.71 -5.47
N LEU A 7 21.02 4.82 -4.60
CA LEU A 7 19.83 4.00 -4.76
C LEU A 7 18.78 4.46 -3.75
N MET A 8 17.59 4.79 -4.25
CA MET A 8 16.40 4.98 -3.42
C MET A 8 15.48 3.78 -3.60
N THR A 9 15.02 3.21 -2.50
CA THR A 9 13.96 2.20 -2.50
C THR A 9 12.69 2.78 -1.89
N ASP A 10 11.56 2.24 -2.32
CA ASP A 10 10.28 2.52 -1.71
C ASP A 10 9.87 1.41 -0.74
N SER A 11 9.01 1.78 0.21
CA SER A 11 8.54 0.87 1.26
C SER A 11 7.66 -0.27 0.74
N GLY A 12 7.16 -0.14 -0.49
CA GLY A 12 6.17 -1.03 -1.10
C GLY A 12 4.73 -0.80 -0.62
N GLY A 13 4.48 0.17 0.26
CA GLY A 13 3.14 0.46 0.79
C GLY A 13 2.11 0.65 -0.31
N PHE A 14 2.36 1.58 -1.24
CA PHE A 14 1.44 1.84 -2.37
C PHE A 14 1.13 0.59 -3.21
N GLN A 15 2.13 -0.27 -3.48
CA GLN A 15 1.96 -1.50 -4.24
C GLN A 15 1.03 -2.48 -3.51
N ILE A 16 1.19 -2.61 -2.19
CA ILE A 16 0.31 -3.44 -1.37
C ILE A 16 -1.12 -2.91 -1.44
N PHE A 17 -1.34 -1.61 -1.18
CA PHE A 17 -2.70 -1.03 -1.10
C PHE A 17 -3.42 -0.90 -2.44
N SER A 18 -2.69 -0.65 -3.53
CA SER A 18 -3.29 -0.55 -4.87
C SER A 18 -3.81 -1.89 -5.39
N LEU A 19 -3.19 -3.02 -4.98
CA LEU A 19 -3.69 -4.36 -5.27
C LEU A 19 -4.97 -4.68 -4.49
N GLY A 20 -5.08 -4.23 -3.23
CA GLY A 20 -6.27 -4.40 -2.40
C GLY A 20 -7.44 -3.52 -2.84
N SER A 21 -7.21 -2.22 -3.01
CA SER A 21 -8.22 -1.21 -3.35
C SER A 21 -8.89 -1.47 -4.70
N GLY A 22 -8.13 -1.98 -5.68
CA GLY A 22 -8.65 -2.38 -6.99
C GLY A 22 -9.71 -3.48 -6.93
N LYS A 23 -9.62 -4.37 -5.93
CA LYS A 23 -10.59 -5.45 -5.74
C LYS A 23 -11.70 -5.13 -4.75
N GLU A 24 -11.40 -4.43 -3.66
CA GLU A 24 -12.36 -4.16 -2.59
C GLU A 24 -13.30 -2.99 -2.92
N HIS A 25 -12.78 -1.96 -3.57
CA HIS A 25 -13.54 -0.75 -3.90
C HIS A 25 -13.84 -0.61 -5.39
N GLY A 26 -13.38 -1.54 -6.23
CA GLY A 26 -13.49 -1.43 -7.68
C GLY A 26 -12.72 -0.24 -8.27
N VAL A 27 -11.81 0.35 -7.50
CA VAL A 27 -11.01 1.51 -7.89
C VAL A 27 -9.70 1.03 -8.48
N GLY A 28 -9.65 0.87 -9.80
CA GLY A 28 -8.40 0.56 -10.51
C GLY A 28 -7.38 1.70 -10.47
N LYS A 29 -6.22 1.52 -11.13
CA LYS A 29 -5.18 2.56 -11.30
C LYS A 29 -5.67 3.83 -12.01
N ILE A 30 -6.88 3.81 -12.56
CA ILE A 30 -7.55 4.93 -13.21
C ILE A 30 -8.91 5.03 -12.52
N ALA A 31 -9.01 5.93 -11.55
CA ALA A 31 -10.26 6.37 -10.97
C ALA A 31 -10.53 7.80 -11.47
N PRO A 32 -11.79 8.23 -11.61
CA PRO A 32 -12.09 9.65 -11.78
C PRO A 32 -11.77 10.34 -10.46
N ILE A 33 -10.56 10.89 -10.34
CA ILE A 33 -10.07 11.57 -9.13
C ILE A 33 -10.66 12.99 -9.07
N PHE A 34 -11.13 13.52 -10.20
CA PHE A 34 -11.64 14.88 -10.29
C PHE A 34 -13.17 14.91 -10.37
N PRO A 35 -13.85 15.77 -9.58
CA PRO A 35 -15.32 15.87 -9.56
C PRO A 35 -15.99 16.17 -10.91
N GLN A 36 -15.23 16.62 -11.92
CA GLN A 36 -15.72 16.99 -13.26
C GLN A 36 -15.46 15.93 -14.34
N GLU A 37 -14.79 14.82 -14.03
CA GLU A 37 -14.57 13.74 -14.99
C GLU A 37 -15.86 12.93 -15.18
N LYS A 38 -16.65 13.32 -16.19
CA LYS A 38 -17.81 12.56 -16.64
C LYS A 38 -17.37 11.21 -17.21
N ASP A 39 -17.56 10.19 -16.37
CA ASP A 39 -17.94 8.81 -16.68
C ASP A 39 -17.53 8.30 -18.07
N ARG A 40 -16.36 7.65 -18.13
CA ARG A 40 -16.03 6.74 -19.23
C ARG A 40 -16.06 5.31 -18.70
N SER A 41 -17.25 4.72 -18.80
CA SER A 41 -17.50 3.28 -18.88
C SER A 41 -16.85 2.42 -17.78
N ILE A 42 -17.42 2.45 -16.58
CA ILE A 42 -17.28 1.33 -15.65
C ILE A 42 -18.64 0.63 -15.61
N GLY A 43 -18.79 -0.39 -16.47
CA GLY A 43 -19.92 -1.33 -16.36
C GLY A 43 -19.92 -1.99 -14.97
N PRO A 44 -21.04 -2.56 -14.51
CA PRO A 44 -21.15 -3.09 -13.15
C PRO A 44 -20.13 -4.21 -12.95
N PHE A 45 -19.02 -3.91 -12.27
CA PHE A 45 -18.03 -4.92 -11.92
C PHE A 45 -18.64 -5.80 -10.82
N SER A 46 -18.59 -7.10 -11.09
CA SER A 46 -19.18 -8.20 -10.32
C SER A 46 -19.03 -8.04 -8.80
N SER A 47 -20.17 -8.07 -8.10
CA SER A 47 -20.33 -8.02 -6.63
C SER A 47 -19.92 -9.32 -5.91
N LYS A 48 -18.97 -10.10 -6.46
CA LYS A 48 -18.43 -11.24 -5.72
C LYS A 48 -17.54 -10.70 -4.60
N LYS A 49 -18.01 -10.81 -3.36
CA LYS A 49 -17.20 -10.66 -2.13
C LYS A 49 -16.05 -11.68 -2.14
N GLU A 50 -14.98 -11.39 -2.87
CA GLU A 50 -13.71 -12.09 -2.73
C GLU A 50 -13.06 -11.69 -1.40
N LYS A 51 -12.25 -12.59 -0.83
CA LYS A 51 -11.52 -12.30 0.42
C LYS A 51 -10.61 -11.09 0.20
N PRO A 52 -10.48 -10.20 1.19
CA PRO A 52 -9.59 -9.03 1.08
C PRO A 52 -8.16 -9.51 0.85
N LEU A 53 -7.51 -8.95 -0.18
CA LEU A 53 -6.12 -9.27 -0.52
C LEU A 53 -5.12 -8.61 0.43
N VAL A 54 -5.58 -7.63 1.21
CA VAL A 54 -4.78 -6.82 2.12
C VAL A 54 -5.54 -6.70 3.44
N ARG A 55 -4.82 -6.83 4.55
CA ARG A 55 -5.33 -6.57 5.89
C ARG A 55 -4.34 -5.73 6.65
N VAL A 56 -4.81 -4.62 7.22
CA VAL A 56 -4.01 -3.69 8.02
C VAL A 56 -4.36 -3.85 9.49
N ASP A 57 -3.36 -3.79 10.34
CA ASP A 57 -3.51 -3.64 11.79
C ASP A 57 -2.41 -2.69 12.31
N GLU A 58 -2.24 -2.56 13.63
CA GLU A 58 -1.23 -1.65 14.21
C GLU A 58 0.20 -2.14 13.98
N ASP A 59 0.42 -3.44 13.84
CA ASP A 59 1.76 -4.03 13.71
C ASP A 59 2.28 -3.95 12.27
N GLY A 60 1.40 -3.91 11.28
CA GLY A 60 1.77 -3.82 9.86
C GLY A 60 0.65 -4.25 8.91
N VAL A 61 1.05 -4.83 7.78
CA VAL A 61 0.14 -5.21 6.69
C VAL A 61 0.35 -6.66 6.29
N GLU A 62 -0.71 -7.46 6.33
CA GLU A 62 -0.76 -8.77 5.67
C GLU A 62 -1.28 -8.62 4.25
N PHE A 63 -0.67 -9.32 3.29
CA PHE A 63 -1.14 -9.32 1.91
C PHE A 63 -0.89 -10.65 1.21
N ILE A 64 -1.63 -10.87 0.11
CA ILE A 64 -1.50 -12.05 -0.74
C ILE A 64 -0.67 -11.69 -1.97
N SER A 65 0.39 -12.46 -2.23
CA SER A 65 1.22 -12.36 -3.43
C SER A 65 0.38 -12.61 -4.68
N TYR A 66 0.47 -11.69 -5.64
CA TYR A 66 -0.20 -11.84 -6.94
C TYR A 66 0.52 -12.86 -7.86
N LEU A 67 1.74 -13.28 -7.51
CA LEU A 67 2.54 -14.21 -8.30
C LEU A 67 2.10 -15.66 -8.07
N ASP A 68 1.83 -16.02 -6.81
CA ASP A 68 1.64 -17.42 -6.39
C ASP A 68 0.55 -17.61 -5.32
N GLY A 69 -0.08 -16.54 -4.84
CA GLY A 69 -1.13 -16.62 -3.81
C GLY A 69 -0.62 -16.84 -2.38
N SER A 70 0.69 -16.83 -2.15
CA SER A 70 1.27 -16.95 -0.81
C SER A 70 0.96 -15.73 0.06
N ARG A 71 0.93 -15.91 1.39
CA ARG A 71 0.69 -14.84 2.36
C ARG A 71 2.01 -14.24 2.82
N HIS A 72 2.08 -12.93 2.81
CA HIS A 72 3.21 -12.15 3.28
C HIS A 72 2.77 -11.15 4.35
N ARG A 73 3.74 -10.75 5.17
CA ARG A 73 3.60 -9.70 6.17
C ARG A 73 4.69 -8.67 5.94
N ALA A 74 4.32 -7.40 5.96
CA ALA A 74 5.23 -6.28 6.02
C ALA A 74 4.99 -5.51 7.33
N THR A 75 6.03 -5.30 8.10
CA THR A 75 6.04 -4.37 9.24
C THR A 75 7.04 -3.25 8.97
N PRO A 76 6.92 -2.09 9.65
CA PRO A 76 7.90 -1.00 9.53
C PRO A 76 9.35 -1.49 9.71
N GLU A 77 9.61 -2.34 10.70
CA GLU A 77 10.94 -2.87 10.98
C GLU A 77 11.43 -3.80 9.86
N GLN A 78 10.56 -4.70 9.38
CA GLN A 78 10.91 -5.65 8.32
C GLN A 78 11.25 -4.95 7.00
N VAL A 79 10.48 -3.91 6.64
CA VAL A 79 10.72 -3.10 5.44
C VAL A 79 12.10 -2.45 5.50
N ILE A 80 12.45 -1.78 6.60
CA ILE A 80 13.77 -1.17 6.79
C ILE A 80 14.89 -2.22 6.71
N GLN A 81 14.70 -3.41 7.30
CA GLN A 81 15.69 -4.48 7.23
C GLN A 81 15.88 -5.02 5.80
N ILE A 82 14.81 -5.09 5.01
CA ILE A 82 14.88 -5.51 3.60
C ILE A 82 15.61 -4.45 2.78
N GLU A 83 15.23 -3.17 2.89
CA GLU A 83 15.83 -2.08 2.12
C GLU A 83 17.31 -1.86 2.45
N ARG A 84 17.71 -2.03 3.73
CA ARG A 84 19.12 -2.07 4.13
C ARG A 84 19.88 -3.22 3.48
N LYS A 85 19.28 -4.42 3.39
CA LYS A 85 19.89 -5.58 2.72
C LYS A 85 20.00 -5.40 1.21
N LEU A 86 19.10 -4.62 0.60
CA LEU A 86 19.18 -4.22 -0.80
C LEU A 86 20.30 -3.19 -1.07
N GLY A 87 20.83 -2.56 -0.01
CA GLY A 87 21.90 -1.57 -0.11
C GLY A 87 21.40 -0.19 -0.52
N ALA A 88 20.16 0.16 -0.16
CA ALA A 88 19.60 1.49 -0.45
C ALA A 88 20.31 2.60 0.36
N ASP A 89 20.60 3.72 -0.30
CA ASP A 89 21.13 4.94 0.31
C ASP A 89 20.02 5.81 0.90
N ILE A 90 18.84 5.77 0.28
CA ILE A 90 17.63 6.47 0.72
C ILE A 90 16.51 5.43 0.84
N ILE A 91 15.91 5.37 2.02
CA ILE A 91 14.93 4.37 2.42
C ILE A 91 13.64 5.10 2.77
N LEU A 92 12.52 4.71 2.16
CA LEU A 92 11.19 5.24 2.49
C LEU A 92 10.53 4.35 3.53
N VAL A 93 9.94 4.96 4.56
CA VAL A 93 9.26 4.21 5.61
C VAL A 93 7.92 3.66 5.10
N LEU A 94 7.53 2.48 5.62
CA LEU A 94 6.20 1.93 5.41
C LEU A 94 5.11 2.90 5.90
N ASP A 95 4.18 3.21 5.01
CA ASP A 95 3.03 4.07 5.22
C ASP A 95 1.75 3.37 4.77
N GLU A 96 0.59 3.89 5.19
CA GLU A 96 -0.70 3.41 4.72
C GLU A 96 -1.29 4.37 3.68
N CYS A 97 -1.34 3.92 2.42
CA CYS A 97 -1.94 4.70 1.34
C CYS A 97 -3.46 4.47 1.28
N THR A 98 -4.24 5.46 1.73
CA THR A 98 -5.70 5.38 1.77
C THR A 98 -6.32 5.55 0.37
N SER A 99 -7.38 4.79 0.07
CA SER A 99 -8.25 5.00 -1.09
C SER A 99 -8.92 6.39 -1.08
N PRO A 100 -9.13 7.04 -2.25
CA PRO A 100 -9.95 8.25 -2.37
C PRO A 100 -11.41 8.07 -1.92
N LEU A 101 -11.87 6.83 -1.78
CA LEU A 101 -13.22 6.51 -1.30
C LEU A 101 -13.29 6.30 0.22
N HIS A 102 -12.15 6.33 0.93
CA HIS A 102 -12.17 6.30 2.39
C HIS A 102 -12.70 7.62 2.96
N ASP A 103 -13.40 7.51 4.08
CA ASP A 103 -13.88 8.68 4.79
C ASP A 103 -12.78 9.37 5.59
N TYR A 104 -13.09 10.58 6.07
CA TYR A 104 -12.17 11.38 6.86
C TYR A 104 -11.68 10.64 8.13
N SER A 105 -12.56 9.91 8.82
CA SER A 105 -12.20 9.19 10.04
C SER A 105 -11.13 8.14 9.77
N TYR A 106 -11.32 7.33 8.74
CA TYR A 106 -10.36 6.30 8.35
C TYR A 106 -9.04 6.91 7.88
N THR A 107 -9.10 7.94 7.02
CA THR A 107 -7.88 8.61 6.54
C THR A 107 -7.09 9.24 7.69
N LYS A 108 -7.77 9.80 8.69
CA LYS A 108 -7.12 10.31 9.91
C LYS A 108 -6.44 9.19 10.69
N GLU A 109 -7.13 8.07 10.92
CA GLU A 109 -6.55 6.93 11.64
C GLU A 109 -5.33 6.35 10.91
N ALA A 110 -5.41 6.19 9.59
CA ALA A 110 -4.31 5.72 8.74
C ALA A 110 -3.10 6.68 8.77
N MET A 111 -3.33 8.00 8.78
CA MET A 111 -2.27 9.00 8.93
C MET A 111 -1.60 8.88 10.31
N GLU A 112 -2.39 8.75 11.39
CA GLU A 112 -1.84 8.59 12.74
C GLU A 112 -1.04 7.28 12.88
N ARG A 113 -1.53 6.18 12.28
CA ARG A 113 -0.81 4.90 12.20
C ARG A 113 0.48 5.03 11.41
N THR A 114 0.46 5.72 10.27
CA THR A 114 1.65 6.03 9.47
C THR A 114 2.71 6.77 10.29
N HIS A 115 2.33 7.71 11.15
CA HIS A 115 3.29 8.36 12.05
C HIS A 115 3.88 7.40 13.08
N ARG A 116 3.06 6.51 13.68
CA ARG A 116 3.54 5.50 14.63
C ARG A 116 4.48 4.49 13.96
N TRP A 117 4.18 4.08 12.74
CA TRP A 117 5.06 3.27 11.89
C TRP A 117 6.36 4.01 11.55
N GLY A 118 6.26 5.31 11.25
CA GLY A 118 7.38 6.23 11.11
C GLY A 118 8.38 6.13 12.27
N ILE A 119 7.88 6.19 13.51
CA ILE A 119 8.71 6.08 14.72
C ILE A 119 9.35 4.68 14.82
N ARG A 120 8.58 3.62 14.56
CA ARG A 120 9.04 2.24 14.64
C ARG A 120 10.14 1.91 13.63
N ALA A 121 10.14 2.55 12.46
CA ALA A 121 11.18 2.37 11.45
C ALA A 121 12.57 2.87 11.87
N PHE A 122 12.64 3.73 12.91
CA PHE A 122 13.91 4.17 13.49
C PHE A 122 14.47 3.23 14.57
N ALA A 123 13.69 2.25 15.03
CA ALA A 123 14.11 1.27 16.03
C ALA A 123 15.04 0.20 15.43
#